data_AF-A0A0Q7UXG4-F1
#
_entry.id   AF-A0A0Q7UXG4-F1
#
_cell.length_a   1.000
_cell.length_b   1.000
_cell.length_c   1.000
_cell.angle_alpha   90.00
_cell.angle_beta   90.00
_cell.angle_gamma   90.00
#
_symmetry.space_group_name_H-M   'P 1'
#
loop_
_entity.id
_entity.type
_entity.pdbx_description
1 polymer ?
#
loop_
_entity_poly.entity_id
_entity_poly.type
_entity_poly.pdbx_seq_one_letter_code
_entity_poly.pdbx_strand_id
1 'polypeptide(L)' 'MAGVSRPPPTAAVRPPRQRRKLQPGARLLRDWNGKTHVVDVIEGGYVFEAKVYPSLTAIAGKITGVHWSGPRFFGL' A
#
# COMPACT_ATOMS: atom_id res chain seq x y z
N MET A 1 8.88 30.07 -42.77
CA MET A 1 9.64 29.59 -41.61
C MET A 1 8.69 28.79 -40.74
N ALA A 2 8.93 27.48 -40.58
CA ALA A 2 8.03 26.56 -39.88
C ALA A 2 8.29 26.59 -38.37
N GLY A 3 7.30 26.99 -37.58
CA GLY A 3 7.30 26.81 -36.13
C GLY A 3 6.44 25.61 -35.77
N VAL A 4 7.07 24.43 -35.67
CA VAL A 4 6.40 23.16 -35.34
C VAL A 4 5.81 23.24 -33.93
N SER A 5 4.49 23.13 -33.82
CA SER A 5 3.78 22.92 -32.55
C SER A 5 4.20 21.58 -31.97
N ARG A 6 4.82 21.57 -30.79
CA ARG A 6 5.06 20.34 -30.03
C ARG A 6 3.72 19.83 -29.53
N PRO A 7 3.29 18.59 -29.83
CA PRO A 7 2.19 17.99 -29.09
C PRO A 7 2.61 17.82 -27.63
N PRO A 8 1.68 17.98 -26.66
CA PRO A 8 1.97 17.68 -25.27
C PRO A 8 2.37 16.20 -25.17
N PRO A 9 3.34 15.83 -24.31
CA PRO A 9 3.62 14.43 -24.06
C PRO A 9 2.34 13.79 -23.52
N THR A 10 1.75 12.89 -24.31
CA THR A 10 0.67 12.01 -23.88
C THR A 10 1.18 11.29 -22.64
N ALA A 11 0.62 11.64 -21.48
CA ALA A 11 0.90 10.95 -20.24
C ALA A 11 0.59 9.47 -20.46
N ALA A 12 1.63 8.64 -20.53
CA ALA A 12 1.48 7.20 -20.66
C ALA A 12 0.56 6.73 -19.53
N VAL A 13 -0.59 6.15 -19.88
CA VAL A 13 -1.50 5.54 -18.93
C VAL A 13 -0.73 4.38 -18.29
N ARG A 14 -0.15 4.62 -17.12
CA ARG A 14 0.58 3.58 -16.39
C ARG A 14 -0.46 2.50 -16.07
N PRO A 15 -0.25 1.23 -16.46
CA PRO A 15 -1.20 0.18 -16.19
C PRO A 15 -1.50 0.18 -14.68
N PRO A 16 -2.77 -0.02 -14.27
CA PRO A 16 -3.13 -0.02 -12.87
C PRO A 16 -2.21 -1.02 -12.17
N ARG A 17 -1.44 -0.55 -11.18
CA ARG A 17 -0.55 -1.40 -10.39
C ARG A 17 -1.42 -2.54 -9.89
N GLN A 18 -1.19 -3.75 -10.40
CA GLN A 18 -1.95 -4.93 -10.05
C GLN A 18 -1.79 -5.08 -8.54
N ARG A 19 -2.81 -4.64 -7.79
CA ARG A 19 -2.83 -4.76 -6.34
C ARG A 19 -2.80 -6.26 -6.10
N ARG A 20 -1.66 -6.80 -5.68
CA ARG A 20 -1.56 -8.20 -5.25
C ARG A 20 -2.69 -8.40 -4.26
N LYS A 21 -3.73 -9.13 -4.67
CA LYS A 21 -4.88 -9.39 -3.81
C LYS A 21 -4.36 -10.31 -2.73
N LEU A 22 -4.20 -9.77 -1.54
CA LEU A 22 -3.87 -10.58 -0.39
C LEU A 22 -5.04 -11.51 -0.13
N GLN A 23 -4.73 -12.79 -0.01
CA GLN A 23 -5.75 -13.79 0.30
C GLN A 23 -6.10 -13.65 1.79
N PRO A 24 -7.39 -13.64 2.14
CA PRO A 24 -7.81 -13.81 3.53
C PRO A 24 -7.14 -15.03 4.15
N GLY A 25 -6.68 -14.91 5.39
CA GLY A 25 -5.84 -15.92 6.06
C GLY A 25 -4.33 -15.74 5.87
N ALA A 26 -3.90 -14.85 4.97
CA ALA A 26 -2.49 -14.46 4.91
C ALA A 26 -2.11 -13.61 6.14
N ARG A 27 -0.84 -13.70 6.54
CA ARG A 27 -0.27 -12.90 7.62
C ARG A 27 0.92 -12.10 7.09
N LEU A 28 0.88 -10.79 7.26
CA LEU A 28 1.98 -9.89 6.95
C LEU A 28 2.79 -9.65 8.21
N LEU A 29 4.12 -9.78 8.07
CA LEU A 29 5.07 -9.48 9.13
C LEU A 29 5.86 -8.24 8.72
N ARG A 30 6.03 -7.31 9.66
CA ARG A 30 6.83 -6.13 9.42
C ARG A 30 7.63 -5.71 10.64
N ASP A 31 8.94 -5.80 10.55
CA ASP A 31 9.83 -5.24 11.55
C ASP A 31 9.96 -3.72 11.38
N TRP A 32 9.61 -3.00 12.44
CA TRP A 32 9.72 -1.55 12.50
C TRP A 32 10.06 -1.10 13.92
N ASN A 33 11.03 -0.20 14.06
CA ASN A 33 11.47 0.33 15.35
C ASN A 33 11.80 -0.77 16.39
N GLY A 34 12.40 -1.87 15.94
CA GLY A 34 12.74 -3.02 16.80
C GLY A 34 11.55 -3.88 17.23
N LYS A 35 10.34 -3.63 16.72
CA LYS A 35 9.14 -4.44 16.99
C LYS A 35 8.66 -5.11 15.70
N THR A 36 8.36 -6.41 15.79
CA THR A 36 7.68 -7.13 14.71
C THR A 36 6.18 -6.87 14.80
N HIS A 37 5.64 -6.22 13.77
CA HIS A 37 4.23 -5.95 13.62
C HIS A 37 3.58 -7.04 12.77
N VAL A 38 2.60 -7.72 13.35
CA VAL A 38 1.86 -8.82 12.71
C VAL A 38 0.49 -8.32 12.28
N VAL A 39 0.18 -8.46 10.99
CA VAL A 39 -1.11 -8.09 10.42
C VAL A 39 -1.75 -9.30 9.77
N ASP A 40 -2.92 -9.69 10.25
CA ASP A 40 -3.72 -10.75 9.63
C ASP A 40 -4.63 -10.16 8.55
N VAL A 41 -4.70 -10.82 7.40
CA VAL A 41 -5.59 -10.44 6.30
C VAL A 41 -6.91 -11.17 6.50
N ILE A 42 -8.02 -10.45 6.50
CA ILE A 42 -9.38 -11.00 6.61
C ILE A 42 -10.20 -10.65 5.36
N GLU A 43 -11.38 -11.24 5.22
CA GLU A 43 -12.24 -11.15 4.03
C GLU A 43 -12.78 -9.74 3.68
N GLY A 44 -12.38 -8.71 4.41
CA GLY A 44 -12.75 -7.32 4.13
C GLY A 44 -11.76 -6.28 4.64
N GLY A 45 -10.57 -6.69 5.07
CA GLY A 45 -9.64 -5.78 5.72
C GLY A 45 -8.48 -6.50 6.39
N TYR A 46 -8.05 -5.95 7.52
CA TYR A 46 -6.82 -6.35 8.18
C TYR A 46 -6.99 -6.31 9.69
N VAL A 47 -6.45 -7.27 10.42
CA VAL A 47 -6.40 -7.27 11.87
C VAL A 47 -4.98 -6.95 12.32
N PHE A 48 -4.83 -5.94 13.17
CA PHE A 48 -3.55 -5.53 13.77
C PHE A 48 -3.80 -5.17 15.24
N GLU A 49 -2.99 -5.71 16.16
CA GLU A 49 -3.13 -5.47 17.61
C GLU A 49 -4.58 -5.68 18.12
N ALA A 50 -5.21 -6.79 17.70
CA ALA A 50 -6.60 -7.15 18.01
C ALA A 50 -7.67 -6.14 17.52
N LYS A 51 -7.32 -5.25 16.59
CA LYS A 51 -8.25 -4.28 15.98
C LYS A 51 -8.36 -4.50 14.49
N VAL A 52 -9.57 -4.31 13.95
CA VAL A 52 -9.86 -4.38 12.52
C VAL A 52 -9.59 -3.03 11.86
N TYR A 53 -8.89 -3.05 10.74
CA TYR A 53 -8.56 -1.89 9.92
C TYR A 53 -9.04 -2.09 8.49
N PRO A 54 -9.59 -1.05 7.85
CA PRO A 54 -10.09 -1.12 6.48
C PRO A 54 -8.96 -1.14 5.43
N SER A 55 -7.72 -0.80 5.81
CA SER A 55 -6.59 -0.75 4.88
C SER A 55 -5.22 -0.87 5.55
N LEU A 56 -4.23 -1.36 4.80
CA LEU A 56 -2.83 -1.37 5.22
C LEU A 56 -2.26 0.04 5.44
N THR A 57 -2.77 1.05 4.74
CA THR A 57 -2.34 2.45 4.94
C THR A 57 -2.73 2.95 6.33
N ALA A 58 -3.91 2.59 6.82
CA ALA A 58 -4.33 2.92 8.19
C ALA A 58 -3.42 2.25 9.24
N ILE A 59 -3.02 0.99 9.00
CA ILE A 59 -2.09 0.28 9.88
C ILE A 59 -0.68 0.89 9.79
N ALA A 60 -0.18 1.15 8.58
CA ALA A 60 1.14 1.75 8.38
C ALA A 60 1.24 3.10 9.10
N GLY A 61 0.22 3.96 8.96
CA GLY A 61 0.16 5.22 9.71
C GLY A 61 0.04 5.04 11.22
N LYS A 62 -0.65 3.99 11.69
CA LYS A 62 -0.72 3.65 13.12
C LYS A 62 0.65 3.23 13.67
N ILE A 63 1.46 2.53 12.88
CA ILE A 63 2.79 2.05 13.27
C ILE A 63 3.83 3.17 13.19
N THR A 64 3.85 3.93 12.11
CA THR A 64 4.90 4.94 11.84
C THR A 64 4.56 6.32 12.40
N GLY A 65 3.30 6.60 12.72
CA GLY A 65 2.82 7.93 13.12
C GLY A 65 2.73 8.94 11.97
N VAL A 66 3.10 8.55 10.74
CA VAL A 66 3.09 9.42 9.55
C VAL A 66 2.37 8.73 8.39
N HIS A 67 1.87 9.49 7.43
CA HIS A 67 1.24 8.91 6.24
C HIS A 67 2.28 8.15 5.41
N TRP A 68 2.15 6.82 5.35
CA TRP A 68 2.93 5.96 4.46
C TRP A 68 2.02 5.10 3.58
N SER A 69 2.48 4.77 2.37
CA SER A 69 1.77 3.81 1.53
C SER A 69 1.77 2.43 2.20
N GLY A 70 0.58 1.93 2.56
CA GLY A 70 0.42 0.63 3.21
C GLY A 70 1.12 -0.51 2.46
N PRO A 71 0.84 -0.75 1.16
CA PRO A 71 1.52 -1.79 0.40
C PRO A 71 3.04 -1.67 0.44
N ARG A 72 3.57 -0.44 0.30
CA ARG A 72 5.00 -0.19 0.39
C ARG A 72 5.55 -0.56 1.77
N PHE A 73 4.83 -0.25 2.85
CA PHE A 73 5.23 -0.54 4.24
C PHE A 73 5.43 -2.03 4.47
N PHE A 74 4.54 -2.82 3.89
CA PHE A 74 4.53 -4.28 4.02
C PHE A 74 5.24 -5.01 2.88
N GLY A 75 5.94 -4.30 1.97
CA GLY A 75 6.72 -4.92 0.90
C GLY A 75 5.90 -5.56 -0.23
N LEU A 76 4.69 -5.05 -0.50
CA LEU A 76 3.73 -5.59 -1.47
C LEU A 76 3.76 -4.89 -2.83
#